data_AF-L0G724-F1
#
_entry.id   AF-L0G724-F1
#
_cell.length_a   1.000
_cell.length_b   1.000
_cell.length_c   1.000
_cell.angle_alpha   90.00
_cell.angle_beta   90.00
_cell.angle_gamma   90.00
#
_symmetry.space_group_name_H-M   'P 1'
#
loop_
_entity.id
_entity.type
_entity.pdbx_description
1 polymer ?
#
loop_
_entity_poly.entity_id
_entity_poly.type
_entity_poly.pdbx_seq_one_letter_code
_entity_poly.pdbx_strand_id
1 'polypeptide(L)'
;MEDVVAKTIAGFMNTRGGNLFIGIDDEGKPLGLVENYRCLKKPGRDGFEQYIMQLISTKLGTNYCSLVDVSFYQIEGLDVCHLEIKHAHSPVYLHQDDRSHFYIRTGNGTRELDIPEALNYIEENLNGR
;
A
#
# COMPACT_ATOMS: atom_id res chain seq x y z
N MET A 1 -6.16 -10.30 1.31
CA MET A 1 -5.09 -9.53 1.99
C MET A 1 -4.29 -8.71 0.99
N GLU A 2 -3.80 -9.34 -0.08
CA GLU A 2 -3.00 -8.69 -1.14
C GLU A 2 -3.67 -7.44 -1.70
N ASP A 3 -4.96 -7.56 -2.07
CA ASP A 3 -5.71 -6.42 -2.62
C ASP A 3 -5.92 -5.29 -1.61
N VAL A 4 -6.04 -5.59 -0.32
CA VAL A 4 -6.22 -4.55 0.72
C VAL A 4 -4.95 -3.72 0.88
N VAL A 5 -3.79 -4.38 0.88
CA VAL A 5 -2.48 -3.70 0.96
C VAL A 5 -2.25 -2.86 -0.29
N ALA A 6 -2.45 -3.42 -1.49
CA ALA A 6 -2.25 -2.69 -2.74
C ALA A 6 -3.19 -1.48 -2.89
N LYS A 7 -4.47 -1.63 -2.54
CA LYS A 7 -5.45 -0.52 -2.49
C LYS A 7 -4.98 0.59 -1.56
N THR A 8 -4.51 0.23 -0.38
CA THR A 8 -4.06 1.19 0.63
C THR A 8 -2.79 1.91 0.19
N ILE A 9 -1.84 1.22 -0.41
CA ILE A 9 -0.63 1.82 -0.98
C ILE A 9 -1.01 2.83 -2.08
N ALA A 10 -1.87 2.44 -3.03
CA ALA A 10 -2.35 3.35 -4.08
C ALA A 10 -3.04 4.59 -3.48
N GLY A 11 -3.90 4.40 -2.48
CA GLY A 11 -4.58 5.48 -1.76
C GLY A 11 -3.62 6.45 -1.08
N PHE A 12 -2.54 5.96 -0.47
CA PHE A 12 -1.50 6.81 0.10
C PHE A 12 -0.72 7.57 -0.97
N MET A 13 -0.31 6.89 -2.04
CA MET A 13 0.43 7.51 -3.15
C MET A 13 -0.37 8.64 -3.82
N ASN A 14 -1.69 8.47 -4.01
CA ASN A 14 -2.57 9.48 -4.61
C ASN A 14 -2.96 10.63 -3.67
N THR A 15 -2.52 10.59 -2.41
CA THR A 15 -2.83 11.62 -1.41
C THR A 15 -1.57 12.27 -0.88
N ARG A 16 -1.26 12.15 0.42
CA ARG A 16 -0.11 12.82 1.06
C ARG A 16 1.02 11.85 1.37
N GLY A 17 0.96 10.61 0.88
CA GLY A 17 1.74 9.53 1.44
C GLY A 17 1.27 9.16 2.84
N GLY A 18 2.04 8.34 3.55
CA GLY A 18 1.74 7.97 4.93
C GLY A 18 2.47 6.71 5.38
N ASN A 19 2.06 6.21 6.54
CA ASN A 19 2.63 5.02 7.15
C ASN A 19 1.56 3.93 7.21
N LEU A 20 1.89 2.76 6.70
CA LEU A 20 1.06 1.56 6.81
C LEU A 20 1.78 0.54 7.69
N PHE A 21 1.11 0.10 8.76
CA PHE A 21 1.59 -0.95 9.64
C PHE A 21 0.81 -2.24 9.37
N ILE A 22 1.52 -3.34 9.23
CA ILE A 22 0.97 -4.67 8.96
C ILE A 22 1.43 -5.60 10.08
N GLY A 23 0.50 -6.40 10.62
CA GLY A 23 0.74 -7.24 11.79
C GLY A 23 0.42 -6.54 13.11
N ILE A 24 -0.42 -5.49 13.07
CA ILE A 24 -1.06 -4.87 14.24
C ILE A 24 -2.59 -4.94 14.08
N ASP A 25 -3.31 -4.91 15.19
CA ASP A 25 -4.76 -4.70 15.20
C ASP A 25 -5.14 -3.20 15.25
N ASP A 26 -6.44 -2.93 15.21
CA ASP A 26 -6.99 -1.57 15.26
C ASP A 26 -6.74 -0.86 16.62
N GLU A 27 -6.38 -1.62 17.66
CA GLU A 27 -6.00 -1.12 18.99
C GLU A 27 -4.48 -0.90 19.12
N GLY A 28 -3.71 -1.20 18.07
CA GLY A 28 -2.25 -1.05 18.02
C GLY A 28 -1.48 -2.20 18.67
N LYS A 29 -2.14 -3.31 19.01
CA LYS A 29 -1.49 -4.49 19.57
C LYS A 29 -0.85 -5.32 18.46
N PRO A 30 0.39 -5.82 18.64
CA PRO A 30 1.02 -6.67 17.65
C PRO A 30 0.28 -8.02 17.54
N LEU A 31 -0.19 -8.32 16.33
CA LEU A 31 -0.70 -9.64 15.94
C LEU A 31 0.43 -10.53 15.39
N GLY A 32 1.50 -9.90 14.87
CA GLY A 32 2.61 -10.57 14.22
C GLY A 32 2.33 -10.94 12.76
N LEU A 33 3.39 -11.31 12.05
CA LEU A 33 3.35 -11.67 10.62
C LEU A 33 3.50 -13.16 10.34
N VAL A 34 3.38 -14.02 11.36
CA VAL A 34 3.64 -15.47 11.23
C VAL A 34 2.74 -16.10 10.16
N GLU A 35 1.45 -15.77 10.15
CA GLU A 35 0.50 -16.25 9.14
C GLU A 35 0.83 -15.70 7.75
N ASN A 36 1.22 -14.43 7.66
CA ASN A 36 1.63 -13.79 6.41
C ASN A 36 2.86 -14.49 5.80
N TYR A 37 3.84 -14.85 6.62
CA TYR A 37 5.06 -15.53 6.17
C TYR A 37 4.80 -16.94 5.65
N ARG A 38 3.82 -17.66 6.21
CA ARG A 38 3.49 -19.03 5.78
C ARG A 38 2.95 -19.08 4.35
N CYS A 39 2.30 -18.02 3.88
CA CYS A 39 1.78 -17.94 2.52
C CYS A 39 2.87 -17.61 1.47
N LEU A 40 4.10 -17.30 1.89
CA LEU A 40 5.17 -16.93 0.99
C LEU A 40 6.01 -18.13 0.56
N LYS A 41 6.51 -18.09 -0.68
CA LYS A 41 7.49 -19.07 -1.19
C LYS A 41 8.78 -19.07 -0.36
N LYS A 42 9.19 -17.89 0.12
CA LYS A 42 10.31 -17.70 1.04
C LYS A 42 9.75 -17.09 2.33
N PRO A 43 9.57 -17.87 3.40
CA PRO A 43 9.06 -17.34 4.67
C PRO A 43 10.10 -16.41 5.32
N GLY A 44 9.60 -15.40 6.04
CA GLY A 44 10.41 -14.43 6.81
C GLY A 44 10.40 -13.02 6.22
N ARG A 45 11.09 -12.11 6.91
CA ARG A 45 11.12 -10.66 6.62
C ARG A 45 11.52 -10.34 5.18
N ASP A 46 12.65 -10.88 4.72
CA ASP A 46 13.16 -10.68 3.35
C ASP A 46 12.16 -11.15 2.28
N GLY A 47 11.53 -12.31 2.49
CA GLY A 47 10.52 -12.79 1.56
C GLY A 47 9.26 -11.92 1.55
N PHE A 48 8.88 -11.35 2.70
CA PHE A 48 7.73 -10.45 2.80
C PHE A 48 8.01 -9.10 2.13
N GLU A 49 9.21 -8.56 2.28
CA GLU A 49 9.64 -7.36 1.55
C GLU A 49 9.61 -7.57 0.03
N GLN A 50 10.18 -8.68 -0.45
CA GLN A 50 10.12 -9.05 -1.87
C GLN A 50 8.68 -9.20 -2.35
N TYR A 51 7.81 -9.78 -1.52
CA TYR A 51 6.40 -9.89 -1.81
C TYR A 51 5.71 -8.53 -1.96
N ILE A 52 5.96 -7.58 -1.05
CA ILE A 52 5.42 -6.21 -1.15
C ILE A 52 5.92 -5.51 -2.43
N MET A 53 7.21 -5.62 -2.75
CA MET A 53 7.76 -5.06 -3.97
C MET A 53 7.17 -5.70 -5.23
N GLN A 54 6.92 -7.01 -5.20
CA GLN A 54 6.26 -7.72 -6.30
C GLN A 54 4.80 -7.29 -6.45
N LEU A 55 4.10 -7.08 -5.34
CA LEU A 55 2.72 -6.60 -5.31
C LEU A 55 2.61 -5.20 -5.94
N ILE A 56 3.49 -4.28 -5.54
CA ILE A 56 3.53 -2.91 -6.09
C ILE A 56 3.84 -2.96 -7.59
N SER A 57 4.89 -3.68 -8.00
CA SER A 57 5.29 -3.72 -9.41
C SER A 57 4.23 -4.35 -10.32
N THR A 58 3.54 -5.40 -9.87
CA THR A 58 2.50 -6.08 -10.67
C THR A 58 1.18 -5.34 -10.72
N LYS A 59 0.77 -4.71 -9.61
CA LYS A 59 -0.56 -4.10 -9.49
C LYS A 59 -0.57 -2.60 -9.77
N LEU A 60 0.50 -1.89 -9.42
CA LEU A 60 0.58 -0.42 -9.54
C LEU A 60 1.54 0.00 -10.65
N GLY A 61 2.68 -0.69 -10.75
CA GLY A 61 3.75 -0.40 -11.71
C GLY A 61 5.12 -0.30 -11.04
N THR A 62 6.15 -0.78 -11.75
CA THR A 62 7.53 -0.87 -11.21
C THR A 62 8.12 0.48 -10.80
N ASN A 63 7.73 1.56 -11.46
CA ASN A 63 8.18 2.92 -11.14
C ASN A 63 7.74 3.39 -9.74
N TYR A 64 6.71 2.79 -9.16
CA TYR A 64 6.20 3.14 -7.83
C TYR A 64 6.88 2.40 -6.69
N CYS A 65 7.71 1.38 -6.97
CA CYS A 65 8.46 0.67 -5.93
C CYS A 65 9.42 1.61 -5.17
N SER A 66 10.00 2.61 -5.83
CA SER A 66 10.90 3.59 -5.21
C SER A 66 10.21 4.57 -4.25
N LEU A 67 8.87 4.60 -4.25
CA LEU A 67 8.07 5.41 -3.34
C LEU A 67 7.68 4.67 -2.07
N VAL A 68 8.12 3.41 -1.89
CA VAL A 68 7.81 2.62 -0.70
C VAL A 68 9.09 2.12 -0.07
N ASP A 69 9.32 2.53 1.18
CA ASP A 69 10.40 2.02 2.02
C ASP A 69 9.81 0.99 3.01
N VAL A 70 10.38 -0.21 3.05
CA VAL A 70 9.92 -1.32 3.90
C VAL A 70 10.84 -1.47 5.09
N SER A 71 10.27 -1.53 6.29
CA SER A 71 11.03 -1.82 7.51
C SER A 71 10.28 -2.80 8.39
N PHE A 72 11.01 -3.46 9.30
CA PHE A 72 10.47 -4.43 10.23
C PHE A 72 10.86 -4.08 11.65
N TYR A 73 9.87 -4.11 12.54
CA TYR A 73 10.04 -3.90 13.97
C TYR A 73 9.64 -5.16 14.71
N GLN A 74 10.28 -5.42 15.86
CA GLN A 74 9.89 -6.50 16.75
C GLN A 74 9.26 -5.91 18.01
N ILE A 75 8.00 -6.25 18.28
CA ILE A 75 7.23 -5.79 19.43
C ILE A 75 6.68 -7.03 20.13
N GLU A 76 6.98 -7.19 21.42
CA GLU A 76 6.57 -8.38 22.20
C GLU A 76 6.98 -9.73 21.57
N GLY A 77 8.12 -9.74 20.86
CA GLY A 77 8.62 -10.92 20.15
C GLY A 77 7.93 -11.20 18.80
N LEU A 78 6.95 -10.39 18.41
CA LEU A 78 6.22 -10.49 17.16
C LEU A 78 6.76 -9.48 16.14
N ASP A 79 6.88 -9.91 14.88
CA ASP A 79 7.30 -9.04 13.78
C ASP A 79 6.13 -8.19 13.28
N VAL A 80 6.36 -6.89 13.16
CA VAL A 80 5.47 -5.89 12.56
C VAL A 80 6.17 -5.28 11.36
N CYS A 81 5.49 -5.21 10.22
CA CYS A 81 6.00 -4.57 9.02
C CYS A 81 5.47 -3.14 8.94
N HIS A 82 6.36 -2.20 8.66
CA HIS A 82 6.05 -0.81 8.44
C HIS A 82 6.44 -0.43 7.01
N LEU A 83 5.47 0.12 6.29
CA LEU A 83 5.67 0.71 4.97
C LEU A 83 5.59 2.23 5.11
N GLU A 84 6.68 2.91 4.83
CA GLU A 84 6.69 4.35 4.60
C GLU A 84 6.41 4.60 3.12
N ILE A 85 5.27 5.21 2.83
CA ILE A 85 4.77 5.39 1.46
C ILE A 85 4.82 6.88 1.13
N LYS A 86 5.62 7.24 0.14
CA LYS A 86 5.75 8.59 -0.38
C LYS A 86 4.58 8.90 -1.31
N HIS A 87 4.20 10.16 -1.37
CA HIS A 87 3.21 10.60 -2.36
C HIS A 87 3.79 10.47 -3.77
N ALA A 88 2.94 10.16 -4.74
CA ALA A 88 3.31 10.17 -6.15
C ALA A 88 3.08 11.56 -6.76
N HIS A 89 3.80 11.86 -7.84
CA HIS A 89 3.59 13.05 -8.67
C HIS A 89 2.69 12.77 -9.88
N SER A 90 2.24 11.52 -10.03
CA SER A 90 1.36 11.08 -11.09
C SER A 90 0.25 10.21 -10.52
N PRO A 91 -0.93 10.16 -11.15
CA PRO A 91 -2.00 9.27 -10.73
C PRO A 91 -1.55 7.81 -10.70
N VAL A 92 -1.76 7.14 -9.57
CA VAL A 92 -1.45 5.73 -9.35
C VAL A 92 -2.73 4.92 -9.44
N TYR A 93 -2.77 3.99 -10.40
CA TYR A 93 -3.91 3.11 -10.62
C TYR A 93 -3.59 1.69 -10.17
N LEU A 94 -4.55 1.06 -9.51
CA LEU A 94 -4.52 -0.37 -9.20
C LEU A 94 -5.08 -1.16 -10.39
N HIS A 95 -4.30 -2.08 -10.93
CA HIS A 95 -4.73 -2.97 -12.01
C HIS A 95 -5.26 -4.28 -11.42
N GLN A 96 -6.56 -4.52 -11.61
CA GLN A 96 -7.27 -5.70 -11.11
C GLN A 96 -8.40 -6.05 -12.09
N ASP A 97 -8.58 -7.34 -12.38
CA ASP A 97 -9.69 -7.86 -13.20
C ASP A 97 -9.90 -7.12 -14.53
N ASP A 98 -8.79 -6.90 -15.27
CA ASP A 98 -8.74 -6.17 -16.55
C ASP A 98 -9.22 -4.71 -16.48
N ARG A 99 -9.26 -4.12 -15.28
CA ARG A 99 -9.65 -2.73 -15.05
C ARG A 99 -8.60 -1.99 -14.22
N SER A 100 -8.57 -0.67 -14.42
CA SER A 100 -7.78 0.26 -13.61
C SER A 100 -8.70 0.94 -12.61
N HIS A 101 -8.34 0.86 -11.34
CA HIS A 101 -9.07 1.43 -10.23
C HIS A 101 -8.28 2.59 -9.61
N PHE A 102 -8.96 3.68 -9.29
CA PHE A 102 -8.35 4.84 -8.66
C PHE A 102 -8.78 4.94 -7.20
N TYR A 103 -7.82 4.85 -6.29
CA TYR A 103 -8.07 4.90 -4.86
C TYR A 103 -7.44 6.14 -4.24
N ILE A 104 -8.14 6.73 -3.26
CA ILE A 104 -7.61 7.79 -2.40
C ILE A 104 -7.77 7.41 -0.92
N ARG A 105 -6.85 7.88 -0.09
CA ARG A 105 -6.98 7.80 1.38
C ARG A 105 -7.81 8.98 1.89
N THR A 106 -8.90 8.70 2.60
CA THR A 106 -9.75 9.71 3.25
C THR A 106 -9.90 9.36 4.73
N GLY A 107 -9.24 10.14 5.60
CA GLY A 107 -9.19 9.84 7.04
C GLY A 107 -8.55 8.48 7.32
N ASN A 108 -9.29 7.59 8.00
CA ASN A 108 -8.83 6.24 8.34
C ASN A 108 -9.18 5.19 7.26
N GLY A 109 -9.77 5.59 6.13
CA GLY A 109 -10.27 4.68 5.10
C GLY A 109 -9.63 4.91 3.74
N THR A 110 -9.65 3.87 2.91
CA THR A 110 -9.30 3.93 1.49
C THR A 110 -10.58 3.82 0.69
N ARG A 111 -10.83 4.78 -0.21
CA ARG A 111 -12.03 4.83 -1.04
C ARG A 111 -11.66 4.79 -2.50
N GLU A 112 -12.41 4.01 -3.27
CA GLU A 112 -12.38 4.05 -4.72
C GLU A 112 -13.17 5.27 -5.18
N LEU A 113 -12.63 6.01 -6.14
CA LEU A 113 -13.36 7.06 -6.85
C LEU A 113 -13.84 6.52 -8.19
N ASP A 114 -15.04 6.92 -8.59
CA ASP A 114 -15.46 6.68 -9.97
C ASP A 114 -14.67 7.54 -10.97
N ILE A 115 -14.89 7.33 -12.27
CA ILE A 115 -14.13 8.04 -13.31
C ILE A 115 -14.31 9.57 -13.20
N PRO A 116 -15.55 10.13 -13.16
CA PRO A 116 -15.75 11.57 -12.94
C PRO A 116 -15.06 12.12 -11.70
N GLU A 117 -15.20 11.46 -10.55
CA GLU A 117 -14.59 11.86 -9.28
C GLU A 117 -13.06 11.83 -9.37
N ALA A 118 -12.49 10.78 -9.97
CA ALA A 118 -11.06 10.63 -10.15
C ALA A 118 -10.49 11.73 -11.04
N LEU A 119 -11.14 12.06 -12.15
CA LEU A 119 -10.69 13.13 -13.06
C LEU A 119 -10.66 14.48 -12.35
N ASN A 120 -11.73 14.84 -11.64
CA ASN A 120 -11.79 16.07 -10.86
C ASN A 120 -10.70 16.10 -9.77
N TYR A 121 -10.55 15.01 -9.03
CA TYR A 121 -9.55 14.90 -7.98
C TYR A 121 -8.12 15.07 -8.51
N ILE A 122 -7.80 14.41 -9.64
CA ILE A 122 -6.49 14.48 -10.29
C ILE A 122 -6.18 15.90 -10.74
N GLU A 123 -7.16 16.58 -11.34
CA GLU A 123 -6.99 17.97 -11.81
C GLU A 123 -6.70 18.92 -10.64
N GLU A 124 -7.43 18.79 -9.53
CA GLU A 124 -7.29 19.66 -8.36
C GLU A 124 -6.04 19.36 -7.50
N ASN A 125 -5.62 18.10 -7.39
CA ASN A 125 -4.66 17.67 -6.37
C ASN A 125 -3.33 17.14 -6.91
N LEU A 126 -3.27 16.74 -8.19
CA LEU A 126 -2.10 16.07 -8.78
C LEU A 126 -1.51 16.82 -9.98
N ASN A 127 -2.34 17.49 -10.80
CA ASN A 127 -1.87 18.19 -12.00
C ASN A 127 -1.42 19.65 -11.76
N GLY A 128 -1.68 20.21 -10.58
CA GLY A 128 -1.40 21.61 -10.25
C GLY A 128 -0.22 21.86 -9.31
N ARG A 129 0.70 20.90 -9.15
CA ARG A 129 1.79 20.96 -8.15
C ARG A 129 3.17 20.70 -8.71
#